data_AF-A0A953BM77-F1
#
_entry.id   AF-A0A953BM77-F1
#
_cell.length_a   1.000
_cell.length_b   1.000
_cell.length_c   1.000
_cell.angle_alpha   90.00
_cell.angle_beta   90.00
_cell.angle_gamma   90.00
#
_symmetry.space_group_name_H-M   'P 1'
#
loop_
_entity.id
_entity.type
_entity.pdbx_description
1 polymer ?
#
loop_
_entity_poly.entity_id
_entity_poly.type
_entity_poly.pdbx_seq_one_letter_code
_entity_poly.pdbx_strand_id
1 'polypeptide(L)'
;MKRAPNPDGTPRRKKTFGGASVVRFSPAPGPGVPKALNCVLSFEEALKLHLSLGQILGHLNGYDRSQSAGRRRGVNLCAYTNNARIVVVEANTDGEPRMKSDGSGGTAASGSVA
;
A
#
# COMPACT_ATOMS: atom_id res chain seq x y z
N MET A 1 -26.70 6.92 8.25
CA MET A 1 -26.08 7.58 9.41
C MET A 1 -25.04 8.59 8.93
N LYS A 2 -25.24 9.90 9.14
CA LYS A 2 -24.24 10.94 8.84
C LYS A 2 -23.23 11.00 10.00
N ARG A 3 -21.93 10.86 9.72
CA ARG A 3 -20.87 10.99 10.73
C ARG A 3 -20.67 12.47 11.06
N ALA A 4 -20.36 12.77 12.32
CA ALA A 4 -20.09 14.12 12.78
C ALA A 4 -18.91 14.77 12.02
N PRO A 5 -18.96 16.10 11.78
CA PRO A 5 -17.86 16.84 11.18
C PRO A 5 -16.60 16.83 12.06
N ASN A 6 -15.46 17.21 11.49
CA ASN A 6 -14.21 17.38 12.24
C ASN A 6 -14.33 18.54 13.25
N PRO A 7 -13.45 18.61 14.27
CA PRO A 7 -13.47 19.64 15.32
C PRO A 7 -13.37 21.09 14.79
N ASP A 8 -12.83 21.26 13.58
CA ASP A 8 -12.65 22.52 12.86
C ASP A 8 -13.86 22.89 11.97
N GLY A 9 -14.94 22.11 12.01
CA GLY A 9 -16.14 22.35 11.21
C GLY A 9 -16.00 22.00 9.72
N THR A 10 -14.83 21.51 9.28
CA THR A 10 -14.63 21.15 7.88
C THR A 10 -15.25 19.77 7.55
N PRO A 11 -15.76 19.57 6.33
CA PRO A 11 -16.21 18.26 5.88
C PRO A 11 -15.07 17.24 5.97
N ARG A 12 -15.26 16.17 6.74
CA ARG A 12 -14.26 15.13 6.94
C ARG A 12 -14.01 14.40 5.62
N ARG A 13 -12.82 14.59 5.03
CA ARG A 13 -12.44 13.93 3.78
C ARG A 13 -12.27 12.42 3.98
N LYS A 14 -12.76 11.64 3.02
CA LYS A 14 -12.52 10.18 2.97
C LYS A 14 -11.02 9.95 2.79
N LYS A 15 -10.43 9.15 3.68
CA LYS A 15 -9.03 8.72 3.59
C LYS A 15 -8.85 7.40 2.82
N THR A 16 -9.96 6.71 2.53
CA THR A 16 -9.98 5.41 1.87
C THR A 16 -10.88 5.49 0.64
N PHE A 17 -10.36 5.04 -0.49
CA PHE A 17 -10.96 5.19 -1.82
C PHE A 17 -11.38 3.86 -2.43
N GLY A 18 -11.51 2.82 -1.61
CA GLY A 18 -11.85 1.47 -2.04
C GLY A 18 -10.71 0.49 -1.86
N GLY A 19 -10.78 -0.62 -2.56
CA GLY A 19 -9.83 -1.72 -2.45
C GLY A 19 -10.25 -2.94 -3.26
N ALA A 20 -9.41 -3.97 -3.23
CA ALA A 20 -9.60 -5.21 -3.95
C ALA A 20 -9.11 -6.40 -3.13
N SER A 21 -9.73 -7.56 -3.33
CA SER A 21 -9.30 -8.82 -2.76
C SER A 21 -8.19 -9.44 -3.61
N VAL A 22 -7.18 -9.99 -2.96
CA VAL A 22 -6.06 -10.69 -3.57
C VAL A 22 -6.39 -12.18 -3.60
N VAL A 23 -6.27 -12.79 -4.79
CA VAL A 23 -6.49 -14.22 -4.97
C VAL A 23 -5.32 -15.01 -4.39
N ARG A 24 -4.10 -14.53 -4.63
CA ARG A 24 -2.87 -15.18 -4.15
C ARG A 24 -1.73 -14.18 -4.04
N PHE A 25 -0.99 -14.25 -2.93
CA PHE A 25 0.36 -13.68 -2.86
C PHE A 25 1.39 -14.71 -3.29
N SER A 26 2.34 -14.30 -4.12
CA SER A 26 3.45 -15.17 -4.56
C SER A 26 4.78 -14.43 -4.42
N PRO A 27 5.70 -14.87 -3.55
CA PRO A 27 5.60 -16.04 -2.66
C PRO A 27 4.56 -15.86 -1.54
N ALA A 28 4.16 -16.96 -0.90
CA ALA A 28 3.21 -16.92 0.21
C ALA A 28 3.80 -16.16 1.41
N PRO A 29 3.05 -15.28 2.09
CA PRO A 29 3.60 -14.47 3.17
C PRO A 29 4.05 -15.34 4.35
N GLY A 30 5.22 -15.06 4.94
CA GLY A 30 5.76 -15.85 6.04
C GLY A 30 7.14 -15.38 6.52
N PRO A 31 7.76 -16.08 7.49
CA PRO A 31 9.15 -15.85 7.85
C PRO A 31 10.08 -16.30 6.70
N GLY A 32 11.07 -15.47 6.35
CA GLY A 32 12.07 -15.80 5.34
C GLY A 32 11.66 -15.57 3.88
N VAL A 33 10.48 -15.00 3.60
CA VAL A 33 10.13 -14.64 2.21
C VAL A 33 10.94 -13.44 1.69
N PRO A 34 11.20 -13.40 0.38
CA PRO A 34 11.69 -12.22 -0.32
C PRO A 34 10.87 -10.97 0.01
N LYS A 35 11.55 -9.81 0.01
CA LYS A 35 10.90 -8.50 0.22
C LYS A 35 9.90 -8.11 -0.87
N ALA A 36 9.89 -8.82 -1.99
CA ALA A 36 8.97 -8.61 -3.09
C ALA A 36 7.84 -9.65 -3.03
N LEU A 37 6.61 -9.17 -3.12
CA LEU A 37 5.40 -10.00 -3.16
C LEU A 37 4.61 -9.66 -4.41
N ASN A 38 4.30 -10.68 -5.21
CA ASN A 38 3.34 -10.55 -6.29
C ASN A 38 1.93 -10.65 -5.71
N CYS A 39 1.03 -9.77 -6.15
CA CYS A 39 -0.39 -9.81 -5.81
C CYS A 39 -1.17 -10.25 -7.06
N VAL A 40 -1.69 -11.47 -7.07
CA VAL A 40 -2.54 -11.96 -8.16
C VAL A 40 -3.99 -11.59 -7.86
N LEU A 41 -4.63 -10.90 -8.80
CA LEU A 41 -6.02 -10.47 -8.71
C LEU A 41 -6.86 -11.21 -9.76
N SER A 42 -8.13 -11.48 -9.46
CA SER A 42 -9.08 -11.85 -10.51
C SER A 42 -9.38 -10.62 -11.39
N PHE A 43 -9.96 -10.83 -12.57
CA PHE A 43 -10.35 -9.74 -13.45
C PHE A 43 -11.27 -8.72 -12.76
N GLU A 44 -12.28 -9.20 -12.02
CA GLU A 44 -13.22 -8.33 -11.30
C GLU A 44 -12.55 -7.52 -10.18
N GLU A 45 -11.64 -8.14 -9.42
CA GLU A 45 -10.91 -7.46 -8.35
C GLU A 45 -9.91 -6.45 -8.92
N ALA A 46 -9.29 -6.76 -10.07
CA ALA A 46 -8.46 -5.81 -10.80
C ALA A 46 -9.28 -4.60 -11.29
N LEU A 47 -10.51 -4.82 -11.77
CA LEU A 47 -11.41 -3.75 -12.19
C LEU A 47 -11.83 -2.87 -11.00
N LYS A 48 -12.14 -3.47 -9.84
CA LYS A 48 -12.41 -2.72 -8.59
C LYS A 48 -11.22 -1.88 -8.15
N LEU A 49 -10.00 -2.44 -8.25
CA LEU A 49 -8.78 -1.71 -7.94
C LEU A 49 -8.56 -0.54 -8.89
N HIS A 50 -8.77 -0.74 -10.20
CA HIS A 50 -8.68 0.32 -11.21
C HIS A 50 -9.62 1.49 -10.90
N LEU A 51 -10.90 1.21 -10.59
CA LEU A 51 -11.87 2.24 -10.21
C LEU A 51 -11.46 2.97 -8.92
N SER A 52 -10.98 2.24 -7.91
CA SER A 52 -10.49 2.81 -6.65
C SER A 52 -9.29 3.74 -6.87
N LEU A 53 -8.37 3.35 -7.77
CA LEU A 53 -7.25 4.18 -8.20
C LEU A 53 -7.70 5.43 -8.95
N GLY A 54 -8.67 5.30 -9.86
CA GLY A 54 -9.26 6.46 -10.55
C GLY A 54 -9.86 7.47 -9.57
N GLN A 55 -10.59 6.99 -8.56
CA GLN A 55 -11.19 7.84 -7.53
C GLN A 55 -10.16 8.62 -6.72
N ILE A 56 -9.08 7.97 -6.26
CA ILE A 56 -8.04 8.67 -5.49
C ILE A 56 -7.24 9.64 -6.36
N LEU A 57 -6.95 9.29 -7.62
CA LEU A 57 -6.24 10.19 -8.52
C LEU A 57 -7.07 11.43 -8.85
N GLY A 58 -8.39 11.27 -9.03
CA GLY A 58 -9.32 12.38 -9.15
C GLY A 58 -9.30 13.30 -7.93
N HIS A 59 -9.25 12.72 -6.71
CA HIS A 59 -9.10 13.50 -5.48
C HIS A 59 -7.74 14.20 -5.39
N LEU A 60 -6.64 13.52 -5.72
CA LEU A 60 -5.28 14.07 -5.67
C LEU A 60 -5.08 15.21 -6.67
N ASN A 61 -5.75 15.15 -7.82
CA ASN A 61 -5.76 16.25 -8.80
C ASN A 61 -6.38 17.54 -8.27
N GLY A 62 -7.15 17.48 -7.18
CA GLY A 62 -7.66 18.68 -6.50
C GLY A 62 -6.62 19.41 -5.64
N TYR A 63 -5.42 18.85 -5.43
CA TYR A 63 -4.35 19.54 -4.71
C TYR A 63 -3.57 20.48 -5.62
N ASP A 64 -3.19 21.63 -5.08
CA ASP A 64 -2.29 22.58 -5.72
C ASP A 64 -0.85 22.03 -5.74
N ARG A 65 -0.35 21.72 -6.95
CA ARG A 65 0.99 21.16 -7.17
C ARG A 65 2.13 22.20 -7.05
N SER A 66 1.80 23.49 -6.98
CA SER A 66 2.78 24.55 -6.74
C SER A 66 3.26 24.58 -5.27
N GLN A 67 2.43 24.08 -4.34
CA GLN A 67 2.74 24.01 -2.92
C GLN A 67 3.45 22.70 -2.57
N SER A 68 4.43 22.77 -1.67
CA SER A 68 5.13 21.59 -1.16
C SER A 68 4.15 20.56 -0.60
N ALA A 69 3.17 21.00 0.19
CA ALA A 69 2.15 20.17 0.78
C ALA A 69 1.31 19.39 -0.25
N GLY A 70 1.04 19.97 -1.42
CA GLY A 70 0.32 19.30 -2.51
C GLY A 70 1.19 18.31 -3.27
N ARG A 71 2.46 18.65 -3.57
CA ARG A 71 3.41 17.74 -4.22
C ARG A 71 3.70 16.47 -3.43
N ARG A 72 3.59 16.55 -2.11
CA ARG A 72 3.88 15.45 -1.18
C ARG A 72 2.70 14.51 -0.96
N ARG A 73 1.52 14.80 -1.53
CA ARG A 73 0.36 13.89 -1.48
C ARG A 73 0.51 12.81 -2.52
N GLY A 74 0.31 11.57 -2.10
CA GLY A 74 0.43 10.40 -2.96
C GLY A 74 -0.61 9.33 -2.62
N VAL A 75 -0.53 8.25 -3.41
CA VAL A 75 -1.33 7.04 -3.23
C VAL A 75 -0.52 6.04 -2.42
N ASN A 76 -1.13 5.47 -1.38
CA ASN A 76 -0.61 4.33 -0.66
C ASN A 76 -1.52 3.11 -0.89
N LEU A 77 -0.90 2.02 -1.36
CA LEU A 77 -1.53 0.73 -1.52
C LEU A 77 -1.14 -0.14 -0.33
N CYS A 78 -2.07 -0.28 0.62
CA CYS A 78 -1.86 -1.12 1.79
C CYS A 78 -2.33 -2.54 1.46
N ALA A 79 -1.39 -3.48 1.33
CA ALA A 79 -1.67 -4.89 1.15
C ALA A 79 -1.65 -5.61 2.51
N TYR A 80 -2.80 -6.09 2.94
CA TYR A 80 -2.96 -6.97 4.09
C TYR A 80 -2.74 -8.42 3.65
N THR A 81 -1.61 -8.99 4.08
CA THR A 81 -1.22 -10.36 3.73
C THR A 81 -2.07 -11.42 4.42
N ASN A 82 -2.58 -11.13 5.62
CA ASN A 82 -3.35 -12.09 6.42
C ASN A 82 -4.77 -12.36 5.90
N ASN A 83 -5.43 -11.34 5.32
CA ASN A 83 -6.80 -11.44 4.82
C ASN A 83 -6.89 -11.22 3.31
N ALA A 84 -5.75 -11.25 2.62
CA ALA A 84 -5.63 -11.11 1.18
C ALA A 84 -6.41 -9.93 0.61
N ARG A 85 -6.07 -8.71 1.06
CA ARG A 85 -6.77 -7.49 0.66
C ARG A 85 -5.83 -6.33 0.40
N ILE A 86 -6.07 -5.61 -0.68
CA ILE A 86 -5.45 -4.31 -0.97
C ILE A 86 -6.46 -3.21 -0.67
N VAL A 87 -6.02 -2.17 0.02
CA VAL A 87 -6.82 -0.97 0.29
C VAL A 87 -6.09 0.25 -0.26
N VAL A 88 -6.84 1.12 -0.94
CA VAL A 88 -6.33 2.35 -1.53
C VAL A 88 -6.58 3.50 -0.58
N VAL A 89 -5.50 4.12 -0.10
CA VAL A 89 -5.56 5.25 0.84
C VAL A 89 -4.64 6.38 0.40
N GLU A 90 -4.93 7.58 0.87
CA GLU A 90 -4.05 8.73 0.69
C GLU A 90 -2.91 8.70 1.73
N ALA A 91 -1.70 9.09 1.29
CA ALA A 91 -0.54 9.22 2.18
C ALA A 91 0.36 10.40 1.80
N ASN A 92 1.27 10.74 2.71
CA ASN A 92 2.37 11.67 2.44
C ASN A 92 3.61 10.88 2.01
N THR A 93 4.34 11.40 1.03
CA THR A 93 5.58 10.79 0.53
C THR A 93 6.80 11.03 1.41
N ASP A 94 6.73 11.99 2.35
CA ASP A 94 7.83 12.34 3.26
C ASP A 94 8.05 11.33 4.42
N GLY A 95 7.59 10.09 4.26
CA GLY A 95 7.82 9.05 5.26
C GLY A 95 9.31 8.79 5.47
N GLU A 96 9.68 8.47 6.71
CA GLU A 96 11.04 8.07 7.14
C GLU A 96 11.75 7.19 6.10
N PRO A 97 13.06 7.42 5.84
CA PRO A 97 13.81 6.67 4.84
C PRO A 97 13.75 5.17 5.13
N ARG A 98 13.55 4.36 4.07
CA ARG A 98 13.65 2.89 4.14
C ARG A 98 14.97 2.52 4.84
N MET A 99 14.87 2.00 6.07
CA MET A 99 16.00 1.39 6.77
C MET A 99 16.56 0.30 5.86
N LYS A 100 17.81 0.47 5.40
CA LYS A 100 18.51 -0.54 4.61
C LYS A 100 18.58 -1.78 5.48
N SER A 101 17.99 -2.90 5.03
CA SER A 101 18.31 -4.16 5.71
C SER A 101 19.69 -4.56 5.24
N ASP A 102 20.62 -4.68 6.17
CA ASP A 102 21.92 -5.27 5.89
C ASP A 102 21.71 -6.70 5.39
N GLY A 103 22.22 -6.99 4.20
CA GLY A 103 22.22 -8.31 3.62
C GLY A 103 23.24 -9.18 4.36
N SER A 104 22.79 -9.98 5.33
CA SER A 104 23.61 -11.06 5.87
C SER A 104 23.54 -12.25 4.90
N GLY A 105 24.54 -12.33 4.01
CA GLY A 105 24.82 -13.52 3.22
C GLY A 105 25.14 -14.70 4.15
N GLY A 106 24.38 -15.78 4.00
CA GLY A 106 24.65 -17.04 4.69
C GLY A 106 25.84 -17.75 4.05
N THR A 107 26.96 -17.81 4.75
CA THR A 107 28.04 -18.76 4.46
C THR A 107 27.61 -20.11 5.04
N ALA A 108 27.20 -21.04 4.17
CA ALA A 108 26.94 -22.42 4.54
C ALA A 108 28.27 -23.11 4.90
N ALA A 109 28.43 -23.48 6.17
CA ALA A 109 29.46 -24.40 6.61
C ALA A 109 29.11 -25.81 6.12
N SER A 110 29.82 -26.31 5.11
CA SER A 110 29.82 -27.72 4.75
C SER A 110 30.70 -28.49 5.73
N GLY A 111 30.09 -29.25 6.62
CA GLY A 111 30.77 -30.32 7.36
C GLY A 111 31.13 -31.45 6.40
N SER A 112 32.42 -31.81 6.36
CA SER A 112 32.90 -33.03 5.71
C SER A 112 33.18 -34.07 6.77
N VAL A 113 32.52 -35.22 6.62
CA VAL A 113 32.77 -36.47 7.34
C VAL A 113 33.91 -37.20 6.63
N ALA A 114 34.96 -37.55 7.37
CA ALA A 114 35.80 -38.74 7.20
C ALA A 114 36.73 -38.86 8.41
#